data_AF-A0A3A0EJA3-F1
#
_entry.id   AF-A0A3A0EJA3-F1
#
_cell.length_a   1.000
_cell.length_b   1.000
_cell.length_c   1.000
_cell.angle_alpha   90.00
_cell.angle_beta   90.00
_cell.angle_gamma   90.00
#
_symmetry.space_group_name_H-M   'P 1'
#
loop_
_entity.id
_entity.type
_entity.pdbx_description
1 polymer ?
#
loop_
_entity_poly.entity_id
_entity_poly.type
_entity_poly.pdbx_seq_one_letter_code
_entity_poly.pdbx_strand_id
1 'polypeptide(L)'
;MPSAADDRCAAYTAMARQEHDREDLLRDARALLPRVKLVAKLGGRPEEVVIGFRGQAISFFFDQDPAYHFNAAGQLRRAFAAGRLLKAERKRLVALTRRRGGDEVVLQRDELDLPAEAALLEEVGWKLAELGEVLRAGSFQLIGQVPENGDALPRASAWLAALGEIELAAAPRL
;
A
#
# COMPACT_ATOMS: atom_id res chain seq x y z
N MET A 1 -38.25 22.92 12.66
CA MET A 1 -37.97 21.50 12.39
C MET A 1 -37.24 21.39 11.06
N PRO A 2 -35.93 21.08 11.04
CA PRO A 2 -35.21 20.79 9.81
C PRO A 2 -35.06 19.27 9.58
N SER A 3 -35.07 18.91 8.30
CA SER A 3 -35.20 17.58 7.71
C SER A 3 -33.98 16.67 7.94
N ALA A 4 -34.22 15.41 8.36
CA ALA A 4 -33.21 14.36 8.62
C ALA A 4 -32.88 13.48 7.39
N ALA A 5 -32.92 14.07 6.18
CA ALA A 5 -32.78 13.33 4.92
C ALA A 5 -31.43 13.51 4.20
N ASP A 6 -30.63 14.54 4.52
CA ASP A 6 -29.43 14.89 3.74
C ASP A 6 -28.12 14.17 4.17
N ASP A 7 -28.05 13.59 5.36
CA ASP A 7 -26.79 13.00 5.87
C ASP A 7 -26.47 11.60 5.33
N ARG A 8 -27.44 10.89 4.74
CA ARG A 8 -27.24 9.50 4.28
C ARG A 8 -26.66 9.37 2.87
N CYS A 9 -26.73 10.41 2.05
CA CYS A 9 -26.25 10.36 0.66
C CYS A 9 -24.75 10.69 0.56
N ALA A 10 -24.23 11.56 1.45
CA ALA A 10 -22.83 11.99 1.46
C ALA A 10 -21.85 10.86 1.83
N ALA A 11 -22.25 9.96 2.75
CA ALA A 11 -21.44 8.82 3.18
C ALA A 11 -21.29 7.75 2.09
N TYR A 12 -22.36 7.43 1.35
CA TYR A 12 -22.36 6.36 0.34
C TYR A 12 -21.34 6.61 -0.77
N THR A 13 -21.13 7.88 -1.12
CA THR A 13 -20.24 8.22 -2.23
C THR A 13 -18.80 8.59 -1.79
N ALA A 14 -18.56 8.77 -0.48
CA ALA A 14 -17.22 8.81 0.10
C ALA A 14 -16.64 7.40 0.19
N MET A 15 -17.46 6.42 0.61
CA MET A 15 -17.10 5.00 0.55
C MET A 15 -16.85 4.55 -0.90
N ALA A 16 -17.76 4.85 -1.83
CA ALA A 16 -17.64 4.39 -3.23
C ALA A 16 -16.38 4.91 -3.97
N ARG A 17 -15.78 6.03 -3.54
CA ARG A 17 -14.57 6.58 -4.18
C ARG A 17 -13.27 6.22 -3.46
N GLN A 18 -13.30 6.03 -2.14
CA GLN A 18 -12.21 5.36 -1.41
C GLN A 18 -12.09 3.91 -1.86
N GLU A 19 -13.23 3.27 -2.12
CA GLU A 19 -13.34 1.98 -2.78
C GLU A 19 -12.81 2.05 -4.21
N HIS A 20 -13.03 3.13 -4.97
CA HIS A 20 -12.43 3.30 -6.31
C HIS A 20 -10.91 3.53 -6.29
N ASP A 21 -10.38 4.35 -5.38
CA ASP A 21 -8.92 4.54 -5.26
C ASP A 21 -8.25 3.25 -4.74
N ARG A 22 -8.92 2.49 -3.86
CA ARG A 22 -8.55 1.13 -3.47
C ARG A 22 -8.68 0.15 -4.63
N GLU A 23 -9.72 0.27 -5.45
CA GLU A 23 -9.92 -0.54 -6.65
C GLU A 23 -8.83 -0.25 -7.67
N ASP A 24 -8.37 1.00 -7.81
CA ASP A 24 -7.24 1.37 -8.65
C ASP A 24 -5.93 0.77 -8.14
N LEU A 25 -5.71 0.72 -6.81
CA LEU A 25 -4.57 0.01 -6.22
C LEU A 25 -4.65 -1.51 -6.43
N LEU A 26 -5.83 -2.09 -6.25
CA LEU A 26 -6.08 -3.52 -6.48
C LEU A 26 -6.04 -3.88 -7.99
N ARG A 27 -6.42 -2.94 -8.86
CA ARG A 27 -6.32 -3.05 -10.32
C ARG A 27 -4.87 -2.92 -10.75
N ASP A 28 -4.10 -2.02 -10.13
CA ASP A 28 -2.64 -1.98 -10.25
C ASP A 28 -2.08 -3.37 -9.87
N ALA A 29 -2.54 -4.00 -8.78
CA ALA A 29 -2.13 -5.35 -8.37
C ALA A 29 -2.42 -6.45 -9.42
N ARG A 30 -3.43 -6.26 -10.28
CA ARG A 30 -3.72 -7.16 -11.41
C ARG A 30 -2.75 -6.99 -12.57
N ALA A 31 -2.22 -5.79 -12.76
CA ALA A 31 -1.22 -5.48 -13.78
C ALA A 31 0.22 -5.76 -13.33
N LEU A 32 0.45 -6.08 -12.06
CA LEU A 32 1.77 -6.45 -11.54
C LEU A 32 2.14 -7.87 -11.98
N LEU A 33 3.19 -7.96 -12.78
CA LEU A 33 3.80 -9.19 -13.24
C LEU A 33 5.33 -9.09 -13.11
N PRO A 34 5.99 -10.09 -12.53
CA PRO A 34 5.42 -11.26 -11.83
C PRO A 34 4.71 -10.88 -10.52
N ARG A 35 3.86 -11.76 -9.98
CA ARG A 35 3.20 -11.60 -8.67
C ARG A 35 3.04 -12.92 -7.94
N VAL A 36 3.00 -12.86 -6.61
CA VAL A 36 2.72 -13.98 -5.73
C VAL A 36 1.65 -13.59 -4.71
N LYS A 37 0.77 -14.53 -4.38
CA LYS A 37 -0.16 -14.47 -3.25
C LYS A 37 0.23 -15.56 -2.25
N LEU A 38 0.41 -15.18 -0.99
CA LEU A 38 0.72 -16.08 0.11
C LEU A 38 -0.09 -15.74 1.35
N VAL A 39 -0.16 -16.67 2.28
CA VAL A 39 -0.64 -16.44 3.65
C VAL A 39 0.55 -16.58 4.58
N ALA A 40 0.85 -15.53 5.33
CA ALA A 40 1.94 -15.48 6.30
C ALA A 40 1.35 -15.22 7.69
N LYS A 41 2.00 -15.73 8.74
CA LYS A 41 1.64 -15.35 10.11
C LYS A 41 2.39 -14.08 10.49
N LEU A 42 1.71 -12.93 10.42
CA LEU A 42 2.25 -11.61 10.74
C LEU A 42 1.51 -11.05 11.97
N GLY A 43 2.21 -10.45 12.93
CA GLY A 43 1.63 -9.97 14.19
C GLY A 43 0.88 -11.07 14.97
N GLY A 44 1.27 -12.33 14.79
CA GLY A 44 0.62 -13.48 15.43
C GLY A 44 -0.67 -13.98 14.77
N ARG A 45 -1.13 -13.37 13.68
CA ARG A 45 -2.36 -13.76 12.94
C ARG A 45 -2.05 -14.15 11.49
N PRO A 46 -2.83 -15.04 10.86
CA PRO A 46 -2.71 -15.28 9.43
C PRO A 46 -3.15 -14.03 8.66
N GLU A 47 -2.31 -13.59 7.74
CA GLU A 47 -2.54 -12.42 6.90
C GLU A 47 -2.24 -12.78 5.44
N GLU A 48 -3.16 -12.43 4.54
CA GLU A 48 -2.93 -12.61 3.11
C GLU A 48 -1.97 -11.52 2.62
N VAL A 49 -0.91 -11.92 1.92
CA VAL A 49 0.04 -10.99 1.35
C VAL A 49 0.11 -11.22 -0.15
N VAL A 50 -0.08 -10.15 -0.92
CA VAL A 50 0.18 -10.14 -2.36
C VAL A 50 1.41 -9.29 -2.61
N ILE A 51 2.39 -9.87 -3.30
CA ILE A 51 3.60 -9.17 -3.72
C ILE A 51 3.61 -9.15 -5.23
N GLY A 52 3.75 -7.97 -5.82
CA GLY A 52 3.75 -7.80 -7.26
C GLY A 52 4.85 -6.88 -7.75
N PHE A 53 5.31 -7.14 -8.97
CA PHE A 53 6.39 -6.39 -9.60
C PHE A 53 5.89 -5.63 -10.83
N ARG A 54 6.53 -4.49 -11.10
CA ARG A 54 6.37 -3.75 -12.36
C ARG A 54 7.74 -3.28 -12.82
N GLY A 55 8.33 -4.00 -13.77
CA GLY A 55 9.75 -3.79 -14.10
C GLY A 55 10.59 -4.07 -12.86
N GLN A 56 11.30 -3.07 -12.35
CA GLN A 56 12.09 -3.15 -11.10
C GLN A 56 11.35 -2.67 -9.84
N ALA A 57 10.17 -2.04 -10.00
CA ALA A 57 9.35 -1.62 -8.87
C ALA A 57 8.66 -2.82 -8.22
N ILE A 58 8.46 -2.76 -6.90
CA ILE A 58 7.77 -3.77 -6.11
C ILE A 58 6.58 -3.14 -5.37
N SER A 59 5.53 -3.91 -5.16
CA SER A 59 4.38 -3.52 -4.36
C SER A 59 3.96 -4.66 -3.45
N PHE A 60 3.58 -4.31 -2.23
CA PHE A 60 3.11 -5.22 -1.20
C PHE A 60 1.68 -4.84 -0.84
N PHE A 61 0.80 -5.82 -0.79
CA PHE A 61 -0.57 -5.66 -0.32
C PHE A 61 -0.78 -6.63 0.83
N PHE A 62 -1.13 -6.09 1.99
CA PHE A 62 -1.42 -6.85 3.19
C PHE A 62 -2.92 -6.83 3.41
N ASP A 63 -3.56 -7.96 3.16
CA ASP A 63 -5.01 -8.14 3.11
C ASP A 63 -5.70 -7.00 2.34
N GLN A 64 -6.40 -6.11 3.03
CA GLN A 64 -7.07 -4.94 2.43
C GLN A 64 -6.35 -3.61 2.73
N ASP A 65 -5.61 -3.55 3.84
CA ASP A 65 -4.90 -2.39 4.37
C ASP A 65 -3.87 -2.93 5.37
N PRO A 66 -2.56 -2.65 5.22
CA PRO A 66 -1.97 -1.65 4.32
C PRO A 66 -1.49 -2.16 2.95
N ALA A 67 -1.28 -1.23 2.03
CA ALA A 67 -0.58 -1.47 0.76
C ALA A 67 0.60 -0.50 0.59
N TYR A 68 1.76 -0.99 0.15
CA TYR A 68 2.97 -0.21 -0.03
C TYR A 68 3.53 -0.38 -1.44
N HIS A 69 3.88 0.73 -2.09
CA HIS A 69 4.45 0.73 -3.42
C HIS A 69 5.81 1.42 -3.40
N PHE A 70 6.80 0.68 -3.88
CA PHE A 70 8.16 1.17 -4.04
C PHE A 70 8.46 1.45 -5.51
N ASN A 71 9.38 2.37 -5.77
CA ASN A 71 9.94 2.57 -7.10
C ASN A 71 11.09 1.56 -7.37
N ALA A 72 11.71 1.65 -8.54
CA ALA A 72 12.84 0.80 -8.92
C ALA A 72 14.10 1.00 -8.04
N ALA A 73 14.21 2.14 -7.36
CA ALA A 73 15.30 2.45 -6.44
C ALA A 73 15.01 1.99 -4.99
N GLY A 74 13.89 1.30 -4.75
CA GLY A 74 13.52 0.85 -3.40
C GLY A 74 12.94 1.94 -2.51
N GLN A 75 12.56 3.10 -3.07
CA GLN A 75 11.98 4.21 -2.31
C GLN A 75 10.46 4.11 -2.30
N LEU A 76 9.85 4.36 -1.14
CA LEU A 76 8.39 4.39 -0.99
C LEU A 76 7.82 5.56 -1.79
N ARG A 77 6.96 5.26 -2.76
CA ARG A 77 6.32 6.29 -3.61
C ARG A 77 4.84 6.50 -3.30
N ARG A 78 4.15 5.43 -2.88
CA ARG A 78 2.72 5.47 -2.55
C ARG A 78 2.46 4.44 -1.46
N ALA A 79 1.56 4.76 -0.55
CA ALA A 79 1.03 3.82 0.42
C ALA A 79 -0.47 4.01 0.57
N PHE A 80 -1.18 2.95 0.92
CA PHE A 80 -2.52 3.02 1.47
C PHE A 80 -2.43 2.47 2.88
N ALA A 81 -2.68 3.32 3.87
CA ALA A 81 -2.56 2.95 5.27
C ALA A 81 -3.61 3.70 6.08
N ALA A 82 -4.26 3.01 7.02
CA ALA A 82 -5.31 3.55 7.89
C ALA A 82 -6.43 4.24 7.09
N GLY A 83 -6.82 3.64 5.96
CA GLY A 83 -7.83 4.17 5.05
C GLY A 83 -7.41 5.43 4.27
N ARG A 84 -6.15 5.87 4.35
CA ARG A 84 -5.67 7.08 3.66
C ARG A 84 -4.75 6.72 2.51
N LEU A 85 -4.92 7.41 1.39
CA LEU A 85 -3.97 7.33 0.28
C LEU A 85 -2.82 8.32 0.52
N LEU A 86 -1.62 7.79 0.61
CA LEU A 86 -0.39 8.50 0.88
C LEU A 86 0.49 8.47 -0.38
N LYS A 87 1.09 9.62 -0.71
CA LYS A 87 2.02 9.74 -1.84
C LYS A 87 3.28 10.46 -1.41
N ALA A 88 4.43 9.95 -1.85
CA ALA A 88 5.68 10.64 -1.67
C ALA A 88 5.81 11.76 -2.71
N GLU A 89 5.99 12.99 -2.24
CA GLU A 89 6.20 14.18 -3.06
C GLU A 89 7.28 15.03 -2.38
N ARG A 90 8.34 15.37 -3.11
CA ARG A 90 9.49 16.13 -2.60
C ARG A 90 10.11 15.52 -1.32
N LYS A 91 10.17 14.18 -1.24
CA LYS A 91 10.65 13.40 -0.07
C LYS A 91 9.80 13.55 1.20
N ARG A 92 8.53 13.92 1.06
CA ARG A 92 7.55 14.01 2.14
C ARG A 92 6.33 13.18 1.79
N LEU A 93 5.61 12.69 2.80
CA LEU A 93 4.33 12.03 2.58
C LEU A 93 3.19 13.04 2.59
N VAL A 94 2.40 13.01 1.52
CA VAL A 94 1.18 13.79 1.38
C VAL A 94 0.01 12.84 1.44
N ALA A 95 -0.88 13.04 2.43
CA ALA A 95 -2.18 12.41 2.45
C ALA A 95 -3.10 13.10 1.45
N LEU A 96 -3.71 12.31 0.57
CA LEU A 96 -4.77 12.75 -0.30
C LEU A 96 -6.10 12.42 0.35
N THR A 97 -6.74 13.44 0.92
CA THR A 97 -8.09 13.33 1.46
C THR A 97 -9.04 14.12 0.57
N ARG A 98 -10.02 13.46 -0.05
CA ARG A 98 -11.04 14.17 -0.81
C ARG A 98 -12.16 14.60 0.13
N ARG A 99 -12.34 15.90 0.34
CA ARG A 99 -13.51 16.45 1.03
C ARG A 99 -14.55 16.89 0.01
N ARG A 100 -15.81 16.55 0.25
CA ARG A 100 -16.95 17.10 -0.51
C ARG A 100 -17.33 18.44 0.08
N GLY A 101 -17.40 19.47 -0.75
CA GLY A 101 -18.04 20.73 -0.40
C GLY A 101 -19.11 21.04 -1.44
N GLY A 102 -20.39 20.98 -1.04
CA GLY A 102 -21.55 21.48 -1.79
C GLY A 102 -21.81 20.81 -3.14
N ASP A 103 -20.98 21.11 -4.14
CA ASP A 103 -21.04 20.61 -5.53
C ASP A 103 -19.65 20.27 -6.11
N GLU A 104 -18.56 20.47 -5.36
CA GLU A 104 -17.20 20.29 -5.84
C GLU A 104 -16.39 19.30 -4.98
N VAL A 105 -15.61 18.46 -5.66
CA VAL A 105 -14.68 17.52 -5.01
C VAL A 105 -13.34 18.23 -4.86
N VAL A 106 -13.05 18.69 -3.64
CA VAL A 106 -11.74 19.28 -3.34
C VAL A 106 -10.79 18.16 -2.93
N LEU A 107 -9.73 17.97 -3.72
CA LEU A 107 -8.57 17.17 -3.35
C LEU A 107 -7.76 17.96 -2.33
N GLN A 108 -8.02 17.69 -1.04
CA GLN A 108 -7.22 18.25 0.04
C GLN A 108 -5.93 17.45 0.13
N ARG A 109 -4.81 18.17 0.00
CA ARG A 109 -3.46 17.65 0.18
C ARG A 109 -3.02 18.08 1.57
N ASP A 110 -2.96 17.12 2.48
CA ASP A 110 -2.44 17.36 3.82
C ASP A 110 -1.06 16.71 3.88
N GLU A 111 -0.01 17.53 4.00
CA GLU A 111 1.30 16.99 4.36
C GLU A 111 1.19 16.28 5.70
N LEU A 112 1.74 15.07 5.79
CA LEU A 112 1.87 14.42 7.09
C LEU A 112 2.81 15.26 7.94
N ASP A 113 2.45 15.40 9.21
CA ASP A 113 3.40 15.91 10.19
C ASP A 113 4.58 14.94 10.31
N LEU A 114 5.73 15.46 10.72
CA LEU A 114 6.95 14.66 10.85
C LEU A 114 6.77 13.44 11.78
N PRO A 115 6.03 13.53 12.91
CA PRO A 115 5.75 12.37 13.75
C PRO A 115 4.95 11.26 13.05
N ALA A 116 3.88 11.60 12.31
CA ALA A 116 3.08 10.60 11.60
C ALA A 116 3.85 10.01 10.41
N GLU A 117 4.67 10.80 9.73
CA GLU A 117 5.56 10.31 8.68
C GLU A 117 6.57 9.30 9.24
N ALA A 118 7.24 9.64 10.36
CA ALA A 118 8.17 8.73 11.03
C ALA A 118 7.49 7.45 11.53
N ALA A 119 6.32 7.58 12.16
CA ALA A 119 5.56 6.42 12.65
C ALA A 119 5.14 5.48 11.51
N LEU A 120 4.72 6.03 10.36
CA LEU A 120 4.40 5.21 9.20
C LEU A 120 5.64 4.52 8.63
N LEU A 121 6.77 5.23 8.51
CA LEU A 121 8.01 4.62 8.01
C LEU A 121 8.50 3.49 8.93
N GLU A 122 8.38 3.69 10.24
CA GLU A 122 8.66 2.65 11.24
C GLU A 122 7.70 1.46 11.11
N GLU A 123 6.40 1.70 10.97
CA GLU A 123 5.40 0.65 10.75
C GLU A 123 5.69 -0.15 9.47
N VAL A 124 5.95 0.54 8.36
CA VAL A 124 6.30 -0.09 7.07
C VAL A 124 7.58 -0.92 7.24
N GLY A 125 8.60 -0.37 7.90
CA GLY A 125 9.86 -1.04 8.17
C GLY A 125 9.66 -2.32 8.97
N TRP A 126 8.91 -2.24 10.07
CA TRP A 126 8.62 -3.39 10.93
C TRP A 126 7.85 -4.48 10.18
N LYS A 127 6.83 -4.10 9.41
CA LYS A 127 5.98 -5.05 8.66
C LYS A 127 6.73 -5.74 7.53
N LEU A 128 7.60 -5.02 6.82
CA LEU A 128 8.45 -5.60 5.78
C LEU A 128 9.56 -6.49 6.38
N ALA A 129 10.15 -6.10 7.50
CA ALA A 129 11.12 -6.94 8.21
C ALA A 129 10.47 -8.25 8.68
N GLU A 130 9.28 -8.19 9.28
CA GLU A 130 8.53 -9.38 9.71
C GLU A 130 8.20 -10.30 8.51
N LEU A 131 7.72 -9.73 7.41
CA LEU A 131 7.51 -10.49 6.17
C LEU A 131 8.81 -11.12 5.67
N GLY A 132 9.93 -10.40 5.71
CA GLY A 132 11.24 -10.89 5.32
C GLY A 132 11.69 -12.09 6.14
N GLU A 133 11.49 -12.06 7.46
CA GLU A 133 11.77 -13.18 8.36
C GLU A 133 10.89 -14.39 8.04
N VAL A 134 9.58 -14.17 7.83
CA VAL A 134 8.64 -15.25 7.48
C VAL A 134 9.02 -15.91 6.15
N LEU A 135 9.36 -15.11 5.13
CA LEU A 135 9.79 -15.64 3.84
C LEU A 135 11.11 -16.42 3.95
N ARG A 136 12.06 -15.95 4.75
CA ARG A 136 13.35 -16.62 4.97
C ARG A 136 13.20 -17.92 5.74
N ALA A 137 12.32 -17.94 6.74
CA ALA A 137 12.00 -19.13 7.53
C ALA A 137 11.15 -20.15 6.75
N GLY A 138 10.54 -19.75 5.62
CA GLY A 138 9.60 -20.58 4.88
C GLY A 138 8.26 -20.77 5.60
N SER A 139 7.94 -19.92 6.58
CA SER A 139 6.76 -20.03 7.45
C SER A 139 5.51 -19.41 6.83
N PHE A 140 5.25 -19.70 5.56
CA PHE A 140 4.12 -19.18 4.79
C PHE A 140 3.47 -20.27 3.94
N GLN A 141 2.22 -20.05 3.58
CA GLN A 141 1.49 -20.87 2.63
C GLN A 141 1.39 -20.13 1.30
N LEU A 142 2.00 -20.67 0.24
CA LEU A 142 1.83 -20.15 -1.11
C LEU A 142 0.40 -20.46 -1.59
N ILE A 143 -0.38 -19.43 -1.90
CA ILE A 143 -1.74 -19.56 -2.43
C ILE A 143 -1.71 -19.59 -3.95
N GLY A 144 -0.84 -18.82 -4.58
CA GLY A 144 -0.66 -18.84 -6.02
C GLY A 144 0.42 -17.87 -6.49
N GLN A 145 0.93 -18.11 -7.70
CA GLN A 145 1.95 -17.28 -8.32
C GLN A 145 1.64 -17.10 -9.80
N VAL A 146 1.89 -15.92 -10.34
CA VAL A 146 1.73 -15.62 -11.76
C VAL A 146 2.99 -14.91 -12.26
N PRO A 147 3.73 -15.49 -13.21
CA PRO A 147 3.55 -16.83 -13.79
C PRO A 147 3.84 -17.94 -12.77
N GLU A 148 3.23 -19.12 -12.97
CA GLU A 148 3.32 -20.27 -12.04
C GLU A 148 4.77 -20.73 -11.77
N ASN A 149 5.65 -20.61 -12.78
CA ASN A 149 7.09 -20.91 -12.68
C ASN A 149 7.95 -19.64 -12.61
N GLY A 150 7.39 -18.52 -12.17
CA GLY A 150 8.12 -17.26 -12.04
C GLY A 150 9.11 -17.25 -10.87
N ASP A 151 9.85 -16.16 -10.78
CA ASP A 151 10.85 -15.88 -9.74
C ASP A 151 10.33 -14.89 -8.68
N ALA A 152 9.01 -14.69 -8.58
CA ALA A 152 8.38 -13.66 -7.75
C ALA A 152 8.80 -13.76 -6.26
N LEU A 153 8.77 -14.98 -5.70
CA LEU A 153 9.13 -15.23 -4.30
C LEU A 153 10.63 -15.02 -4.03
N PRO A 154 11.56 -15.70 -4.75
CA PRO A 154 12.99 -15.45 -4.59
C PRO A 154 13.35 -13.97 -4.75
N ARG A 155 12.73 -13.29 -5.72
CA ARG A 155 12.94 -11.89 -5.98
C ARG A 155 12.43 -10.99 -4.85
N ALA A 156 11.26 -11.30 -4.29
CA ALA A 156 10.72 -10.56 -3.15
C ALA A 156 11.59 -10.75 -1.90
N SER A 157 12.05 -11.97 -1.64
CA SER A 157 12.95 -12.28 -0.54
C SER A 157 14.29 -11.57 -0.69
N ALA A 158 14.89 -11.57 -1.89
CA ALA A 158 16.12 -10.85 -2.18
C ALA A 158 15.96 -9.32 -2.02
N TRP A 159 14.82 -8.77 -2.46
CA TRP A 159 14.53 -7.35 -2.30
C TRP A 159 14.39 -6.97 -0.81
N LEU A 160 13.68 -7.78 -0.02
CA LEU A 160 13.52 -7.56 1.42
C LEU A 160 14.86 -7.70 2.16
N ALA A 161 15.74 -8.61 1.74
CA ALA A 161 17.07 -8.76 2.32
C ALA A 161 18.01 -7.59 1.98
N ALA A 162 17.80 -6.95 0.83
CA ALA A 162 18.54 -5.75 0.42
C ALA A 162 17.91 -4.44 0.94
N LEU A 163 16.72 -4.51 1.53
CA LEU A 163 16.03 -3.34 2.07
C LEU A 163 16.77 -2.85 3.32
N GLY A 164 17.33 -1.65 3.23
CA GLY A 164 17.87 -0.90 4.37
C GLY A 164 16.81 0.00 5.00
N GLU A 165 17.19 1.22 5.33
CA GLU A 165 16.24 2.25 5.77
C GLU A 165 15.27 2.62 4.65
N ILE A 166 13.99 2.82 5.01
CA ILE A 166 12.96 3.19 4.04
C ILE A 166 13.10 4.67 3.69
N GLU A 167 13.49 4.93 2.44
CA GLU A 167 13.53 6.28 1.88
C GLU A 167 12.21 6.65 1.16
N LEU A 168 11.81 7.91 1.29
CA LEU A 168 10.70 8.48 0.53
C LEU A 168 11.14 8.94 -0.86
N ALA A 169 10.39 8.57 -1.89
CA ALA A 169 10.65 9.02 -3.25
C ALA A 169 10.45 10.54 -3.39
N ALA A 170 11.28 11.19 -4.20
CA ALA A 170 11.15 12.62 -4.49
C ALA A 170 9.92 12.97 -5.34
N ALA A 171 9.35 11.99 -6.05
CA ALA A 171 8.16 12.16 -6.87
C ALA A 171 7.27 10.90 -6.84
N PRO A 172 5.94 11.05 -6.98
CA PRO A 172 5.03 9.92 -6.98
C PRO A 172 5.05 9.15 -8.31
N ARG A 173 5.65 9.72 -9.36
CA ARG A 173 5.82 9.12 -10.69
C ARG A 173 7.30 8.92 -10.99
N LEU A 174 7.70 7.65 -11.03
CA LEU A 174 8.84 7.09 -11.75
C LEU A 174 8.40 5.69 -12.22
#